data_AF-A0A0G4EIN8-F1
#
_entry.id   AF-A0A0G4EIN8-F1
#
_cell.length_a   1.000
_cell.length_b   1.000
_cell.length_c   1.000
_cell.angle_alpha   90.00
_cell.angle_beta   90.00
_cell.angle_gamma   90.00
#
_symmetry.space_group_name_H-M   'P 1'
#
loop_
_entity.id
_entity.type
_entity.pdbx_description
1 polymer ?
#
loop_
_entity_poly.entity_id
_entity_poly.type
_entity_poly.pdbx_seq_one_letter_code
_entity_poly.pdbx_strand_id
1 'polypeptide(L)'
;MSDSVPDELWLGRILPSLLVHEAVCVRATCRVKAALVTAALLVERIDGSLARHSLTGLIDIDRTAPLPFSYVLRAAYVLEQGSNEWPGMGRFIRLAAIYRLTPANGLPLVLSAQWLTAHLPSRTAFHQLPLAMAIYRLFSHLLTDEGTSLALQPADDGSYWIGNLWTFRVVPLGELPGGHPYAYGYKRTDPVIRSDRFLYLSFSAFLMHAVFLWWSDGEGVVGHRRVLEAHIGHGDCRYGRLLTDNITEDQGITVDYRRDRGDLNAADARDERNVIVSGFRPNETVASHLLVWNGRIDLFTTERRTADRPQPLSVRFQVSIGAVRRLLRPFGLERDVIDRGTVVG
;
A
#
# COMPACT_ATOMS: atom_id res chain seq x y z
N MET A 1 -32.62 10.61 -29.00
CA MET A 1 -31.55 11.62 -29.17
C MET A 1 -30.13 11.05 -29.13
N SER A 2 -29.86 9.88 -28.52
CA SER A 2 -28.53 9.23 -28.56
C SER A 2 -28.12 8.77 -29.97
N ASP A 3 -29.11 8.39 -30.79
CA ASP A 3 -28.89 7.70 -32.06
C ASP A 3 -28.44 8.64 -33.19
N SER A 4 -28.59 9.95 -33.01
CA SER A 4 -28.19 10.97 -33.98
C SER A 4 -26.71 11.40 -33.86
N VAL A 5 -26.00 10.95 -32.82
CA VAL A 5 -24.58 11.27 -32.63
C VAL A 5 -23.71 10.22 -33.34
N PRO A 6 -22.77 10.62 -34.22
CA PRO A 6 -21.84 9.73 -34.90
C PRO A 6 -21.04 8.82 -33.96
N ASP A 7 -20.75 7.58 -34.40
CA ASP A 7 -20.00 6.61 -33.61
C ASP A 7 -18.58 7.10 -33.25
N GLU A 8 -17.96 7.89 -34.12
CA GLU A 8 -16.66 8.53 -33.87
C GLU A 8 -16.69 9.46 -32.65
N LEU A 9 -17.77 10.23 -32.47
CA LEU A 9 -17.93 11.09 -31.29
C LEU A 9 -18.24 10.26 -30.03
N TRP A 10 -18.98 9.16 -30.19
CA TRP A 10 -19.21 8.23 -29.09
C TRP A 10 -17.91 7.62 -28.57
N LEU A 11 -17.08 7.09 -29.47
CA LEU A 11 -15.80 6.47 -29.13
C LEU A 11 -14.77 7.49 -28.65
N GLY A 12 -14.67 8.65 -29.32
CA GLY A 12 -13.61 9.62 -29.05
C GLY A 12 -13.88 10.60 -27.91
N ARG A 13 -15.14 10.81 -27.51
CA ARG A 13 -15.51 11.83 -26.51
C ARG A 13 -16.44 11.30 -25.43
N ILE A 14 -17.52 10.62 -25.82
CA ILE A 14 -18.59 10.26 -24.87
C ILE A 14 -18.14 9.08 -23.99
N LEU A 15 -17.84 7.91 -24.56
CA LEU A 15 -17.48 6.73 -23.78
C LEU A 15 -16.25 6.93 -22.88
N PRO A 16 -15.19 7.67 -23.30
CA PRO A 16 -14.07 7.99 -22.42
C PRO A 16 -14.45 8.88 -21.23
N SER A 17 -15.50 9.70 -21.34
CA SER A 17 -15.97 10.58 -20.26
C SER A 17 -16.86 9.87 -19.23
N LEU A 18 -17.37 8.68 -19.56
CA LEU A 18 -18.23 7.88 -18.69
C LEU A 18 -17.40 6.96 -17.80
N LEU A 19 -17.85 6.73 -16.57
CA LEU A 19 -17.38 5.62 -15.72
C LEU A 19 -17.82 4.29 -16.32
N VAL A 20 -17.11 3.21 -16.01
CA VAL A 20 -17.38 1.92 -16.67
C VAL A 20 -18.81 1.43 -16.42
N HIS A 21 -19.38 1.70 -15.24
CA HIS A 21 -20.75 1.31 -14.93
C HIS A 21 -21.78 2.09 -15.75
N GLU A 22 -21.49 3.33 -16.11
CA GLU A 22 -22.34 4.15 -16.97
C GLU A 22 -22.23 3.69 -18.43
N ALA A 23 -21.02 3.34 -18.89
CA ALA A 23 -20.83 2.73 -20.21
C ALA A 23 -21.60 1.40 -20.35
N VAL A 24 -21.69 0.59 -19.29
CA VAL A 24 -22.53 -0.61 -19.28
C VAL A 24 -24.02 -0.27 -19.32
N CYS A 25 -24.46 0.79 -18.67
CA CYS A 25 -25.84 1.26 -18.81
C CYS A 25 -26.16 1.64 -20.26
N VAL A 26 -25.24 2.28 -20.99
CA VAL A 26 -25.40 2.55 -22.44
C VAL A 26 -25.57 1.24 -23.21
N ARG A 27 -24.75 0.23 -22.91
CA ARG A 27 -24.85 -1.10 -23.54
C ARG A 27 -26.19 -1.79 -23.28
N ALA A 28 -26.76 -1.61 -22.09
CA ALA A 28 -28.04 -2.21 -21.73
C ALA A 28 -29.25 -1.47 -22.31
N THR A 29 -29.14 -0.16 -22.53
CA THR A 29 -30.29 0.71 -22.85
C THR A 29 -30.38 1.11 -24.32
N CYS A 30 -29.27 1.12 -25.05
CA CYS A 30 -29.24 1.53 -26.47
C CYS A 30 -28.68 0.42 -27.35
N ARG A 31 -29.55 -0.27 -28.10
CA ARG A 31 -29.13 -1.38 -29.00
C ARG A 31 -28.13 -0.92 -30.05
N VAL A 32 -28.30 0.29 -30.60
CA VAL A 32 -27.41 0.84 -31.64
C VAL A 32 -26.01 1.05 -31.08
N LYS A 33 -25.89 1.63 -29.87
CA LYS A 33 -24.60 1.96 -29.26
C LYS A 33 -24.01 0.83 -28.41
N ALA A 34 -24.78 -0.23 -28.13
CA ALA A 34 -24.29 -1.40 -27.40
C ALA A 34 -23.10 -2.08 -28.09
N ALA A 35 -23.06 -2.04 -29.44
CA ALA A 35 -21.96 -2.57 -30.22
C ALA A 35 -20.62 -1.84 -29.97
N LEU A 36 -20.65 -0.59 -29.49
CA LEU A 36 -19.46 0.21 -29.21
C LEU A 36 -18.82 -0.15 -27.85
N VAL A 37 -19.59 -0.65 -26.90
CA VAL A 37 -19.10 -1.03 -25.57
C VAL A 37 -18.64 -2.49 -25.62
N THR A 38 -17.43 -2.70 -26.12
CA THR A 38 -16.84 -4.04 -26.36
C THR A 38 -15.87 -4.45 -25.26
N ALA A 39 -15.44 -5.72 -25.28
CA ALA A 39 -14.36 -6.18 -24.40
C ALA A 39 -13.03 -5.45 -24.72
N ALA A 40 -12.76 -5.15 -25.99
CA ALA A 40 -11.56 -4.41 -26.41
C ALA A 40 -11.52 -3.00 -25.79
N LEU A 41 -12.64 -2.27 -25.85
CA LEU A 41 -12.75 -0.96 -25.18
C LEU A 41 -12.46 -1.06 -23.67
N LEU A 42 -12.94 -2.12 -23.01
CA LEU A 42 -12.69 -2.32 -21.59
C LEU A 42 -11.22 -2.63 -21.30
N VAL A 43 -10.53 -3.37 -22.18
CA VAL A 43 -9.08 -3.61 -22.08
C VAL A 43 -8.30 -2.30 -22.22
N GLU A 44 -8.66 -1.44 -23.17
CA GLU A 44 -8.03 -0.11 -23.31
C GLU A 44 -8.20 0.73 -22.04
N ARG A 45 -9.38 0.67 -21.41
CA ARG A 45 -9.64 1.35 -20.12
C ARG A 45 -8.83 0.75 -18.96
N ILE A 46 -8.64 -0.56 -18.95
CA ILE A 46 -7.77 -1.24 -17.98
C ILE A 46 -6.34 -0.76 -18.15
N ASP A 47 -5.80 -0.77 -19.38
CA ASP A 47 -4.44 -0.33 -19.67
C ASP A 47 -4.23 1.14 -19.29
N GLY A 48 -5.20 2.01 -19.63
CA GLY A 48 -5.20 3.40 -19.22
C GLY A 48 -5.24 3.61 -17.71
N SER A 49 -5.99 2.77 -16.98
CA SER A 49 -6.06 2.83 -15.51
C SER A 49 -4.76 2.33 -14.87
N LEU A 50 -4.19 1.22 -15.36
CA LEU A 50 -2.91 0.70 -14.90
C LEU A 50 -1.79 1.74 -15.09
N ALA A 51 -1.74 2.39 -16.25
CA ALA A 51 -0.78 3.46 -16.51
C ALA A 51 -0.99 4.68 -15.59
N ARG A 52 -2.24 5.18 -15.50
CA ARG A 52 -2.59 6.34 -14.67
C ARG A 52 -2.20 6.16 -13.20
N HIS A 53 -2.39 4.96 -12.67
CA HIS A 53 -2.11 4.67 -11.26
C HIS A 53 -0.71 4.11 -11.02
N SER A 54 0.17 4.12 -12.04
CA SER A 54 1.53 3.55 -11.96
C SER A 54 1.53 2.09 -11.48
N LEU A 55 0.58 1.29 -11.97
CA LEU A 55 0.43 -0.14 -11.70
C LEU A 55 0.95 -1.04 -12.82
N THR A 56 1.33 -0.46 -13.98
CA THR A 56 1.93 -1.21 -15.08
C THR A 56 3.12 -2.04 -14.60
N GLY A 57 3.08 -3.34 -14.89
CA GLY A 57 4.10 -4.30 -14.45
C GLY A 57 3.96 -4.75 -12.98
N LEU A 58 3.00 -4.23 -12.21
CA LEU A 58 2.70 -4.68 -10.84
C LEU A 58 1.46 -5.57 -10.77
N ILE A 59 0.41 -5.19 -11.50
CA ILE A 59 -0.86 -5.91 -11.58
C ILE A 59 -1.23 -6.03 -13.05
N ASP A 60 -1.80 -7.16 -13.43
CA ASP A 60 -2.44 -7.32 -14.74
C ASP A 60 -3.67 -8.22 -14.63
N ILE A 61 -4.45 -8.27 -15.69
CA ILE A 61 -5.48 -9.29 -15.88
C ILE A 61 -4.86 -10.50 -16.59
N ASP A 62 -5.41 -11.69 -16.39
CA ASP A 62 -5.10 -12.83 -17.25
C ASP A 62 -5.59 -12.56 -18.69
N ARG A 63 -4.65 -12.47 -19.64
CA ARG A 63 -4.88 -12.20 -21.07
C ARG A 63 -4.71 -13.45 -21.96
N THR A 64 -4.53 -14.64 -21.37
CA THR A 64 -4.11 -15.84 -22.12
C THR A 64 -5.22 -16.51 -22.94
N ALA A 65 -6.48 -16.15 -22.72
CA ALA A 65 -7.66 -16.71 -23.39
C ALA A 65 -8.59 -15.59 -23.90
N PRO A 66 -9.59 -15.92 -24.76
CA PRO A 66 -10.61 -14.95 -25.14
C PRO A 66 -11.24 -14.32 -23.91
N LEU A 67 -11.11 -13.01 -23.78
CA LEU A 67 -11.50 -12.25 -22.60
C LEU A 67 -13.03 -12.11 -22.52
N PRO A 68 -13.73 -12.82 -21.61
CA PRO A 68 -15.17 -12.68 -21.51
C PRO A 68 -15.52 -11.26 -21.09
N PHE A 69 -16.51 -10.64 -21.72
CA PHE A 69 -16.90 -9.26 -21.44
C PHE A 69 -17.16 -9.00 -19.94
N SER A 70 -17.80 -9.96 -19.26
CA SER A 70 -18.11 -9.86 -17.82
C SER A 70 -16.86 -9.89 -16.92
N TYR A 71 -15.78 -10.50 -17.38
CA TYR A 71 -14.51 -10.55 -16.65
C TYR A 71 -13.76 -9.22 -16.79
N VAL A 72 -13.54 -8.75 -18.02
CA VAL A 72 -12.88 -7.45 -18.25
C VAL A 72 -13.68 -6.29 -17.68
N LEU A 73 -15.01 -6.39 -17.66
CA LEU A 73 -15.85 -5.41 -16.98
C LEU A 73 -15.57 -5.34 -15.48
N ARG A 74 -15.45 -6.48 -14.80
CA ARG A 74 -15.13 -6.52 -13.37
C ARG A 74 -13.75 -5.93 -13.10
N ALA A 75 -12.75 -6.30 -13.90
CA ALA A 75 -11.41 -5.76 -13.75
C ALA A 75 -11.37 -4.23 -13.97
N ALA A 76 -11.99 -3.74 -15.05
CA ALA A 76 -12.11 -2.31 -15.32
C ALA A 76 -12.84 -1.57 -14.20
N TYR A 77 -13.91 -2.17 -13.66
CA TYR A 77 -14.69 -1.61 -12.56
C TYR A 77 -13.83 -1.39 -11.31
N VAL A 78 -13.11 -2.41 -10.85
CA VAL A 78 -12.25 -2.26 -9.67
C VAL A 78 -11.17 -1.22 -9.93
N LEU A 79 -10.50 -1.27 -11.08
CA LEU A 79 -9.41 -0.35 -11.39
C LEU A 79 -9.89 1.11 -11.35
N GLU A 80 -11.05 1.40 -11.92
CA GLU A 80 -11.63 2.75 -11.89
C GLU A 80 -12.17 3.15 -10.51
N GLN A 81 -12.85 2.26 -9.80
CA GLN A 81 -13.38 2.57 -8.47
C GLN A 81 -12.28 2.75 -7.42
N GLY A 82 -11.19 1.99 -7.54
CA GLY A 82 -10.05 2.04 -6.63
C GLY A 82 -9.14 3.25 -6.79
N SER A 83 -9.41 4.13 -7.75
CA SER A 83 -8.54 5.22 -8.23
C SER A 83 -7.59 5.83 -7.20
N ASN A 84 -8.10 6.27 -6.05
CA ASN A 84 -7.29 6.99 -5.05
C ASN A 84 -6.47 6.08 -4.13
N GLU A 85 -6.85 4.81 -4.00
CA GLU A 85 -6.19 3.83 -3.13
C GLU A 85 -5.11 3.03 -3.89
N TRP A 86 -5.23 2.93 -5.22
CA TRP A 86 -4.26 2.24 -6.06
C TRP A 86 -2.82 2.72 -5.93
N PRO A 87 -2.51 4.03 -5.84
CA PRO A 87 -1.13 4.46 -5.62
C PRO A 87 -0.52 3.89 -4.34
N GLY A 88 -1.28 3.83 -3.24
CA GLY A 88 -0.86 3.21 -1.98
C GLY A 88 -0.61 1.72 -2.14
N MET A 89 -1.54 1.02 -2.77
CA MET A 89 -1.45 -0.43 -3.03
C MET A 89 -0.30 -0.78 -3.97
N GLY A 90 -0.02 0.05 -4.98
CA GLY A 90 1.13 -0.13 -5.86
C GLY A 90 2.47 0.03 -5.14
N ARG A 91 2.56 0.95 -4.17
CA ARG A 91 3.75 1.09 -3.30
C ARG A 91 3.92 -0.15 -2.42
N PHE A 92 2.82 -0.66 -1.86
CA PHE A 92 2.82 -1.89 -1.08
C PHE A 92 3.31 -3.09 -1.91
N ILE A 93 2.79 -3.28 -3.13
CA ILE A 93 3.17 -4.41 -4.01
C ILE A 93 4.67 -4.35 -4.36
N ARG A 94 5.22 -3.16 -4.61
CA ARG A 94 6.66 -3.00 -4.86
C ARG A 94 7.51 -3.46 -3.68
N LEU A 95 7.13 -3.04 -2.48
CA LEU A 95 7.81 -3.47 -1.26
C LEU A 95 7.64 -4.98 -1.07
N ALA A 96 6.43 -5.50 -1.19
CA ALA A 96 6.16 -6.94 -1.11
C ALA A 96 7.04 -7.76 -2.08
N ALA A 97 7.29 -7.27 -3.29
CA ALA A 97 8.22 -7.90 -4.23
C ALA A 97 9.68 -7.88 -3.76
N ILE A 98 10.16 -6.75 -3.21
CA ILE A 98 11.53 -6.65 -2.64
C ILE A 98 11.69 -7.62 -1.46
N TYR A 99 10.64 -7.76 -0.63
CA TYR A 99 10.60 -8.71 0.48
C TYR A 99 10.27 -10.14 0.07
N ARG A 100 10.14 -10.43 -1.23
CA ARG A 100 9.85 -11.77 -1.78
C ARG A 100 8.54 -12.38 -1.29
N LEU A 101 7.55 -11.53 -0.98
CA LEU A 101 6.19 -11.96 -0.63
C LEU A 101 5.36 -12.28 -1.86
N THR A 102 5.82 -11.88 -3.05
CA THR A 102 5.19 -12.19 -4.33
C THR A 102 5.54 -13.60 -4.80
N PRO A 103 4.73 -14.20 -5.70
CA PRO A 103 5.05 -15.49 -6.31
C PRO A 103 6.46 -15.56 -6.91
N ALA A 104 7.02 -16.78 -7.03
CA ALA A 104 8.37 -17.00 -7.54
C ALA A 104 8.57 -16.55 -9.01
N ASN A 105 7.51 -16.54 -9.81
CA ASN A 105 7.50 -15.97 -11.16
C ASN A 105 7.47 -14.42 -11.17
N GLY A 106 7.42 -13.79 -9.99
CA GLY A 106 7.52 -12.36 -9.80
C GLY A 106 6.24 -11.59 -10.11
N LEU A 107 6.43 -10.33 -10.51
CA LEU A 107 5.36 -9.44 -10.96
C LEU A 107 5.16 -9.54 -12.48
N PRO A 108 3.95 -9.24 -13.00
CA PRO A 108 2.79 -8.71 -12.31
C PRO A 108 1.98 -9.77 -11.53
N LEU A 109 1.24 -9.30 -10.52
CA LEU A 109 0.18 -10.08 -9.89
C LEU A 109 -1.01 -10.17 -10.86
N VAL A 110 -1.27 -11.37 -11.37
CA VAL A 110 -2.30 -11.60 -12.38
C VAL A 110 -3.65 -11.88 -11.72
N LEU A 111 -4.61 -10.99 -11.91
CA LEU A 111 -5.99 -11.18 -11.48
C LEU A 111 -6.66 -12.19 -12.40
N SER A 112 -7.08 -13.34 -11.89
CA SER A 112 -7.73 -14.38 -12.69
C SER A 112 -9.24 -14.15 -12.83
N ALA A 113 -9.81 -14.60 -13.95
CA ALA A 113 -11.24 -14.53 -14.19
C ALA A 113 -12.06 -15.33 -13.16
N GLN A 114 -11.54 -16.49 -12.75
CA GLN A 114 -12.15 -17.33 -11.73
C GLN A 114 -12.21 -16.60 -10.38
N TRP A 115 -11.11 -15.98 -9.96
CA TRP A 115 -11.05 -15.27 -8.68
C TRP A 115 -11.99 -14.08 -8.66
N LEU A 116 -11.94 -13.22 -9.68
CA LEU A 116 -12.83 -12.05 -9.76
C LEU A 116 -14.31 -12.47 -9.80
N THR A 117 -14.65 -13.58 -10.45
CA THR A 117 -16.03 -14.05 -10.48
C THR A 117 -16.50 -14.53 -9.10
N ALA A 118 -15.66 -15.26 -8.37
CA ALA A 118 -15.99 -15.78 -7.05
C ALA A 118 -16.04 -14.69 -5.97
N HIS A 119 -15.14 -13.71 -6.04
CA HIS A 119 -14.95 -12.72 -4.97
C HIS A 119 -15.52 -11.33 -5.29
N LEU A 120 -15.95 -11.11 -6.54
CA LEU A 120 -16.65 -9.92 -6.99
C LEU A 120 -17.95 -10.28 -7.73
N PRO A 121 -18.90 -10.99 -7.07
CA PRO A 121 -20.13 -11.42 -7.71
C PRO A 121 -21.02 -10.23 -8.11
N SER A 122 -20.94 -9.12 -7.36
CA SER A 122 -21.73 -7.91 -7.60
C SER A 122 -20.99 -6.64 -7.16
N ARG A 123 -21.48 -5.48 -7.64
CA ARG A 123 -21.06 -4.16 -7.15
C ARG A 123 -21.25 -4.05 -5.63
N THR A 124 -22.38 -4.51 -5.11
CA THR A 124 -22.68 -4.42 -3.68
C THR A 124 -21.67 -5.20 -2.84
N ALA A 125 -21.25 -6.39 -3.28
CA ALA A 125 -20.23 -7.18 -2.60
C ALA A 125 -18.87 -6.46 -2.53
N PHE A 126 -18.51 -5.69 -3.57
CA PHE A 126 -17.29 -4.87 -3.55
C PHE A 126 -17.31 -3.81 -2.44
N HIS A 127 -18.45 -3.14 -2.28
CA HIS A 127 -18.63 -2.02 -1.34
C HIS A 127 -18.98 -2.47 0.09
N GLN A 128 -18.99 -3.79 0.37
CA GLN A 128 -19.12 -4.30 1.74
C GLN A 128 -17.85 -4.08 2.57
N LEU A 129 -16.71 -3.91 1.91
CA LEU A 129 -15.44 -3.59 2.56
C LEU A 129 -15.06 -2.13 2.26
N PRO A 130 -14.31 -1.48 3.16
CA PRO A 130 -13.57 -0.27 2.81
C PRO A 130 -12.72 -0.50 1.55
N LEU A 131 -12.65 0.50 0.68
CA LEU A 131 -12.09 0.36 -0.66
C LEU A 131 -10.64 -0.18 -0.67
N ALA A 132 -9.78 0.28 0.23
CA ALA A 132 -8.40 -0.19 0.35
C ALA A 132 -8.35 -1.69 0.71
N MET A 133 -9.22 -2.16 1.61
CA MET A 133 -9.34 -3.58 1.97
C MET A 133 -9.93 -4.40 0.82
N ALA A 134 -10.94 -3.86 0.12
CA ALA A 134 -11.54 -4.51 -1.03
C ALA A 134 -10.51 -4.72 -2.15
N ILE A 135 -9.67 -3.72 -2.42
CA ILE A 135 -8.57 -3.81 -3.39
C ILE A 135 -7.52 -4.83 -2.95
N TYR A 136 -7.06 -4.75 -1.70
CA TYR A 136 -6.07 -5.69 -1.17
C TYR A 136 -6.53 -7.14 -1.34
N ARG A 137 -7.79 -7.44 -0.99
CA ARG A 137 -8.40 -8.77 -1.13
C ARG A 137 -8.29 -9.36 -2.55
N LEU A 138 -8.21 -8.53 -3.58
CA LEU A 138 -8.16 -9.00 -4.96
C LEU A 138 -6.84 -9.68 -5.32
N PHE A 139 -5.73 -9.26 -4.72
CA PHE A 139 -4.41 -9.81 -5.01
C PHE A 139 -3.73 -10.45 -3.80
N SER A 140 -4.24 -10.23 -2.58
CA SER A 140 -3.62 -10.69 -1.34
C SER A 140 -3.43 -12.20 -1.26
N HIS A 141 -4.30 -12.97 -1.92
CA HIS A 141 -4.21 -14.44 -1.99
C HIS A 141 -3.02 -14.94 -2.84
N LEU A 142 -2.46 -14.08 -3.68
CA LEU A 142 -1.26 -14.36 -4.47
C LEU A 142 0.02 -14.09 -3.68
N LEU A 143 -0.10 -13.49 -2.49
CA LEU A 143 1.04 -13.16 -1.65
C LEU A 143 1.22 -14.24 -0.56
N THR A 144 2.48 -14.55 -0.26
CA THR A 144 2.84 -15.55 0.74
C THR A 144 4.02 -15.10 1.59
N ASP A 145 3.96 -15.38 2.88
CA ASP A 145 5.06 -15.22 3.83
C ASP A 145 5.37 -16.59 4.44
N GLU A 146 6.57 -17.11 4.23
CA GLU A 146 6.99 -18.46 4.67
C GLU A 146 5.98 -19.57 4.30
N GLY A 147 5.39 -19.47 3.10
CA GLY A 147 4.35 -20.40 2.62
C GLY A 147 2.94 -20.17 3.19
N THR A 148 2.78 -19.25 4.13
CA THR A 148 1.48 -18.82 4.64
C THR A 148 0.87 -17.78 3.70
N SER A 149 -0.36 -18.00 3.24
CA SER A 149 -1.06 -17.03 2.39
C SER A 149 -1.38 -15.74 3.17
N LEU A 150 -1.12 -14.59 2.55
CA LEU A 150 -1.48 -13.28 3.09
C LEU A 150 -2.88 -12.84 2.64
N ALA A 151 -3.77 -13.78 2.34
CA ALA A 151 -5.15 -13.47 1.99
C ALA A 151 -5.87 -12.75 3.14
N LEU A 152 -6.64 -11.70 2.82
CA LEU A 152 -7.55 -11.09 3.79
C LEU A 152 -8.70 -12.04 4.11
N GLN A 153 -8.83 -12.40 5.39
CA GLN A 153 -9.87 -13.32 5.85
C GLN A 153 -10.71 -12.67 6.97
N PRO A 154 -12.05 -12.83 6.93
CA PRO A 154 -12.91 -12.39 8.03
C PRO A 154 -12.81 -13.37 9.22
N ALA A 155 -13.04 -12.84 10.42
CA ALA A 155 -13.27 -13.61 11.65
C ALA A 155 -14.74 -13.47 12.09
N ASP A 156 -15.16 -14.31 13.05
CA ASP A 156 -16.57 -14.41 13.47
C ASP A 156 -17.09 -13.18 14.22
N ASP A 157 -16.21 -12.37 14.79
CA ASP A 157 -16.52 -11.19 15.61
C ASP A 157 -16.48 -9.87 14.83
N GLY A 158 -16.40 -9.94 13.49
CA GLY A 158 -16.24 -8.76 12.62
C GLY A 158 -14.81 -8.23 12.57
N SER A 159 -13.85 -8.90 13.20
CA SER A 159 -12.42 -8.68 12.96
C SER A 159 -11.96 -9.42 11.69
N TYR A 160 -10.69 -9.21 11.35
CA TYR A 160 -10.03 -9.76 10.18
C TYR A 160 -8.63 -10.23 10.56
N TRP A 161 -8.05 -11.07 9.73
CA TRP A 161 -6.67 -11.51 9.83
C TRP A 161 -6.04 -11.62 8.45
N ILE A 162 -4.71 -11.54 8.41
CA ILE A 162 -3.86 -11.65 7.22
C ILE A 162 -2.67 -12.51 7.61
N GLY A 163 -2.49 -13.67 6.97
CA GLY A 163 -1.41 -14.60 7.30
C GLY A 163 -1.39 -14.96 8.79
N ASN A 164 -0.20 -14.89 9.40
CA ASN A 164 -0.01 -15.18 10.83
C ASN A 164 -0.08 -13.94 11.72
N LEU A 165 -0.62 -12.82 11.22
CA LEU A 165 -0.76 -11.60 12.02
C LEU A 165 -1.85 -11.74 13.07
N TRP A 166 -1.73 -10.91 14.11
CA TRP A 166 -2.82 -10.67 15.07
C TRP A 166 -4.08 -10.21 14.34
N THR A 167 -5.24 -10.55 14.91
CA THR A 167 -6.51 -10.03 14.40
C THR A 167 -6.52 -8.51 14.46
N PHE A 168 -7.23 -7.91 13.51
CA PHE A 168 -7.42 -6.48 13.44
C PHE A 168 -8.85 -6.15 13.08
N ARG A 169 -9.28 -4.93 13.38
CA ARG A 169 -10.61 -4.44 13.02
C ARG A 169 -10.53 -3.02 12.48
N VAL A 170 -11.54 -2.67 11.69
CA VAL A 170 -11.80 -1.28 11.34
C VAL A 170 -12.31 -0.56 12.60
N VAL A 171 -11.79 0.64 12.85
CA VAL A 171 -12.31 1.54 13.90
C VAL A 171 -13.17 2.59 13.20
N PRO A 172 -14.50 2.50 13.29
CA PRO A 172 -15.39 3.52 12.75
C PRO A 172 -15.09 4.90 13.32
N LEU A 173 -15.29 5.95 12.52
CA LEU A 173 -15.11 7.34 12.95
C LEU A 173 -15.88 7.67 14.24
N GLY A 174 -17.07 7.08 14.44
CA GLY A 174 -17.88 7.30 15.65
C GLY A 174 -17.34 6.65 16.92
N GLU A 175 -16.39 5.72 16.83
CA GLU A 175 -15.71 5.14 17.99
C GLU A 175 -14.49 5.97 18.43
N LEU A 176 -13.99 6.87 17.59
CA LEU A 176 -12.86 7.73 17.94
C LEU A 176 -13.31 8.83 18.91
N PRO A 177 -12.61 9.03 20.04
CA PRO A 177 -12.94 10.11 20.97
C PRO A 177 -12.90 11.50 20.31
N GLY A 178 -13.68 12.44 20.87
CA GLY A 178 -13.68 13.83 20.40
C GLY A 178 -12.28 14.43 20.47
N GLY A 179 -11.81 15.00 19.36
CA GLY A 179 -10.45 15.57 19.26
C GLY A 179 -9.34 14.54 19.06
N HIS A 180 -9.66 13.25 18.91
CA HIS A 180 -8.65 12.23 18.60
C HIS A 180 -7.95 12.58 17.26
N PRO A 181 -6.61 12.53 17.19
CA PRO A 181 -5.86 13.00 16.02
C PRO A 181 -6.21 12.26 14.73
N TYR A 182 -6.58 10.97 14.82
CA TYR A 182 -6.98 10.19 13.64
C TYR A 182 -8.42 10.43 13.17
N ALA A 183 -9.22 11.17 13.94
CA ALA A 183 -10.49 11.67 13.44
C ALA A 183 -10.26 12.76 12.38
N TYR A 184 -9.19 13.55 12.53
CA TYR A 184 -8.78 14.53 11.54
C TYR A 184 -8.17 13.83 10.33
N GLY A 185 -8.84 13.90 9.18
CA GLY A 185 -8.39 13.24 7.96
C GLY A 185 -8.82 11.77 7.85
N TYR A 186 -9.76 11.30 8.68
CA TYR A 186 -10.33 9.95 8.57
C TYR A 186 -10.89 9.70 7.16
N LYS A 187 -10.41 8.64 6.50
CA LYS A 187 -10.88 8.23 5.16
C LYS A 187 -11.74 6.98 5.29
N ARG A 188 -13.00 7.04 4.86
CA ARG A 188 -13.86 5.84 4.84
C ARG A 188 -13.37 4.77 3.84
N THR A 189 -12.65 5.19 2.81
CA THR A 189 -12.07 4.32 1.79
C THR A 189 -10.81 3.59 2.27
N ASP A 190 -10.05 4.20 3.19
CA ASP A 190 -8.85 3.64 3.82
C ASP A 190 -8.87 3.97 5.33
N PRO A 191 -9.67 3.22 6.12
CA PRO A 191 -10.04 3.62 7.47
C PRO A 191 -8.99 3.25 8.51
N VAL A 192 -9.12 3.85 9.69
CA VAL A 192 -8.31 3.55 10.87
C VAL A 192 -8.42 2.06 11.22
N ILE A 193 -7.27 1.43 11.48
CA ILE A 193 -7.18 0.02 11.85
C ILE A 193 -6.67 -0.13 13.27
N ARG A 194 -7.36 -0.96 14.05
CA ARG A 194 -6.93 -1.43 15.37
C ARG A 194 -6.37 -2.84 15.22
N SER A 195 -5.13 -3.06 15.66
CA SER A 195 -4.54 -4.39 15.82
C SER A 195 -3.87 -4.47 17.19
N ASP A 196 -4.49 -5.20 18.10
CA ASP A 196 -4.07 -5.30 19.51
C ASP A 196 -3.79 -3.89 20.13
N ARG A 197 -2.58 -3.65 20.63
CA ARG A 197 -2.13 -2.41 21.26
C ARG A 197 -1.79 -1.26 20.29
N PHE A 198 -1.96 -1.49 18.98
CA PHE A 198 -1.60 -0.55 17.94
C PHE A 198 -2.83 -0.02 17.21
N LEU A 199 -2.82 1.29 16.97
CA LEU A 199 -3.80 1.99 16.17
C LEU A 199 -3.10 2.64 14.98
N TYR A 200 -3.51 2.27 13.77
CA TYR A 200 -2.96 2.78 12.52
C TYR A 200 -3.90 3.80 11.92
N LEU A 201 -3.35 4.89 11.38
CA LEU A 201 -4.15 5.95 10.77
C LEU A 201 -5.00 5.45 9.59
N SER A 202 -4.55 4.39 8.91
CA SER A 202 -5.26 3.77 7.79
C SER A 202 -4.94 2.28 7.62
N PHE A 203 -5.68 1.57 6.77
CA PHE A 203 -5.39 0.18 6.42
C PHE A 203 -4.13 0.06 5.57
N SER A 204 -3.88 1.00 4.66
CA SER A 204 -2.61 1.06 3.93
C SER A 204 -1.42 1.25 4.88
N ALA A 205 -1.55 2.07 5.92
CA ALA A 205 -0.50 2.25 6.93
C ALA A 205 -0.23 0.95 7.70
N PHE A 206 -1.30 0.23 8.10
CA PHE A 206 -1.19 -1.10 8.71
C PHE A 206 -0.45 -2.09 7.80
N LEU A 207 -0.79 -2.17 6.51
CA LEU A 207 -0.11 -3.07 5.56
C LEU A 207 1.38 -2.73 5.38
N MET A 208 1.71 -1.44 5.27
CA MET A 208 3.10 -1.01 5.14
C MET A 208 3.92 -1.37 6.38
N HIS A 209 3.35 -1.17 7.57
CA HIS A 209 3.98 -1.57 8.81
C HIS A 209 4.18 -3.08 8.89
N ALA A 210 3.19 -3.86 8.41
CA ALA A 210 3.25 -5.31 8.41
C ALA A 210 4.41 -5.89 7.60
N VAL A 211 4.66 -5.31 6.41
CA VAL A 211 5.79 -5.70 5.56
C VAL A 211 7.12 -5.56 6.29
N PHE A 212 7.27 -4.54 7.14
CA PHE A 212 8.53 -4.22 7.79
C PHE A 212 8.77 -4.89 9.13
N LEU A 213 7.72 -5.20 9.88
CA LEU A 213 7.89 -5.78 11.22
C LEU A 213 7.61 -7.28 11.29
N TRP A 214 6.76 -7.80 10.41
CA TRP A 214 6.27 -9.17 10.54
C TRP A 214 6.64 -10.05 9.36
N TRP A 215 6.64 -9.51 8.14
CA TRP A 215 6.94 -10.27 6.92
C TRP A 215 8.37 -10.04 6.40
N SER A 216 9.23 -9.40 7.19
CA SER A 216 10.59 -9.07 6.81
C SER A 216 11.63 -10.12 7.20
N ASP A 217 11.27 -11.03 8.10
CA ASP A 217 12.22 -11.85 8.84
C ASP A 217 12.28 -13.31 8.35
N GLY A 218 11.53 -13.66 7.31
CA GLY A 218 11.37 -15.04 6.87
C GLY A 218 12.62 -15.68 6.22
N GLU A 219 12.72 -17.00 6.28
CA GLU A 219 13.82 -17.75 5.64
C GLU A 219 13.88 -17.45 4.13
N GLY A 220 14.96 -16.81 3.68
CA GLY A 220 15.17 -16.45 2.27
C GLY A 220 14.72 -15.05 1.88
N VAL A 221 14.18 -14.23 2.80
CA VAL A 221 13.97 -12.80 2.61
C VAL A 221 15.33 -12.09 2.47
N VAL A 222 15.40 -11.06 1.62
CA VAL A 222 16.64 -10.34 1.29
C VAL A 222 17.16 -9.57 2.51
N GLY A 223 17.90 -10.25 3.39
CA GLY A 223 18.78 -9.66 4.40
C GLY A 223 18.23 -8.44 5.14
N HIS A 224 16.92 -8.38 5.40
CA HIS A 224 16.30 -7.26 6.09
C HIS A 224 16.94 -7.18 7.46
N ARG A 225 17.61 -6.07 7.72
CA ARG A 225 18.38 -5.95 8.94
C ARG A 225 18.37 -4.53 9.42
N ARG A 226 18.31 -4.41 10.74
CA ARG A 226 18.70 -3.20 11.42
C ARG A 226 20.20 -3.01 11.21
N VAL A 227 20.60 -1.88 10.64
CA VAL A 227 22.03 -1.55 10.38
C VAL A 227 22.56 -0.46 11.30
N LEU A 228 21.67 0.31 11.91
CA LEU A 228 22.00 1.47 12.73
C LEU A 228 20.90 1.71 13.76
N GLU A 229 21.30 2.09 14.95
CA GLU A 229 20.45 2.50 16.06
C GLU A 229 21.01 3.80 16.66
N ALA A 230 20.16 4.81 16.84
CA ALA A 230 20.55 6.07 17.46
C ALA A 230 19.56 6.47 18.54
N HIS A 231 20.06 6.81 19.74
CA HIS A 231 19.26 7.36 20.82
C HIS A 231 19.34 8.89 20.80
N ILE A 232 18.21 9.53 20.50
CA ILE A 232 18.11 10.99 20.41
C ILE A 232 17.47 11.57 21.68
N GLY A 233 16.55 10.82 22.28
CA GLY A 233 15.81 11.22 23.47
C GLY A 233 14.48 11.93 23.13
N HIS A 234 13.46 11.67 23.95
CA HIS A 234 12.11 12.22 23.76
C HIS A 234 12.03 13.74 23.89
N GLY A 235 12.94 14.34 24.68
CA GLY A 235 12.95 15.79 24.90
C GLY A 235 13.61 16.60 23.77
N ASP A 236 14.21 15.94 22.78
CA ASP A 236 14.84 16.64 21.65
C ASP A 236 13.76 17.14 20.68
N CYS A 237 13.69 18.46 20.47
CA CYS A 237 12.71 19.06 19.58
C CYS A 237 12.84 18.59 18.12
N ARG A 238 14.04 18.21 17.68
CA ARG A 238 14.29 17.68 16.32
C ARG A 238 13.67 16.30 16.15
N TYR A 239 13.72 15.48 17.21
CA TYR A 239 13.07 14.17 17.25
C TYR A 239 11.54 14.34 17.16
N GLY A 240 10.97 15.24 17.96
CA GLY A 240 9.54 15.55 17.92
C GLY A 240 9.08 16.05 16.55
N ARG A 241 9.89 16.88 15.88
CA ARG A 241 9.63 17.32 14.50
C ARG A 241 9.66 16.17 13.50
N LEU A 242 10.62 15.25 13.56
CA LEU A 242 10.63 14.09 12.67
C LEU A 242 9.37 13.21 12.84
N LEU A 243 8.83 13.13 14.06
CA LEU A 243 7.59 12.41 14.37
C LEU A 243 6.32 13.10 13.89
N THR A 244 6.31 14.42 13.69
CA THR A 244 5.06 15.19 13.51
C THR A 244 5.03 16.03 12.25
N ASP A 245 6.15 16.58 11.81
CA ASP A 245 6.23 17.39 10.59
C ASP A 245 5.86 16.54 9.36
N ASN A 246 5.32 17.20 8.34
CA ASN A 246 5.05 16.56 7.06
C ASN A 246 6.36 16.22 6.35
N ILE A 247 6.43 15.00 5.81
CA ILE A 247 7.53 14.52 4.98
C ILE A 247 6.96 14.36 3.57
N THR A 248 7.60 14.99 2.60
CA THR A 248 7.14 14.99 1.21
C THR A 248 7.49 13.67 0.51
N GLU A 249 6.75 13.29 -0.54
CA GLU A 249 6.95 12.00 -1.22
C GLU A 249 8.34 11.85 -1.89
N ASP A 250 9.01 12.96 -2.20
CA ASP A 250 10.41 12.96 -2.67
C ASP A 250 11.40 12.57 -1.56
N GLN A 251 11.06 12.85 -0.31
CA GLN A 251 11.86 12.48 0.86
C GLN A 251 11.52 11.06 1.34
N GLY A 252 10.25 10.70 1.38
CA GLY A 252 9.79 9.39 1.83
C GLY A 252 8.28 9.30 2.00
N ILE A 253 7.82 8.14 2.50
CA ILE A 253 6.42 7.90 2.86
C ILE A 253 6.37 7.70 4.38
N THR A 254 5.49 8.43 5.05
CA THR A 254 5.21 8.23 6.48
C THR A 254 4.16 7.15 6.69
N VAL A 255 4.40 6.32 7.70
CA VAL A 255 3.47 5.33 8.21
C VAL A 255 3.35 5.58 9.70
N ASP A 256 2.30 6.31 10.05
CA ASP A 256 2.05 6.77 11.41
C ASP A 256 1.14 5.79 12.14
N TYR A 257 1.51 5.45 13.36
CA TYR A 257 0.73 4.57 14.22
C TYR A 257 0.92 4.95 15.68
N ARG A 258 -0.08 4.63 16.50
CA ARG A 258 -0.16 4.99 17.90
C ARG A 258 -0.17 3.71 18.72
N ARG A 259 0.69 3.66 19.74
CA ARG A 259 0.66 2.62 20.78
C ARG A 259 -0.10 3.16 21.99
N ASP A 260 -1.31 2.68 22.17
CA ASP A 260 -2.24 3.13 23.22
C ASP A 260 -2.73 1.96 24.09
N ARG A 261 -2.10 0.78 23.95
CA ARG A 261 -2.42 -0.43 24.73
C ARG A 261 -3.86 -0.93 24.56
N GLY A 262 -4.50 -0.59 23.46
CA GLY A 262 -5.87 -1.03 23.16
C GLY A 262 -6.94 -0.07 23.69
N ASP A 263 -6.57 1.05 24.31
CA ASP A 263 -7.49 2.05 24.83
C ASP A 263 -7.38 3.35 24.02
N LEU A 264 -8.47 3.70 23.31
CA LEU A 264 -8.55 4.94 22.52
C LEU A 264 -8.46 6.21 23.36
N ASN A 265 -8.65 6.11 24.69
CA ASN A 265 -8.56 7.22 25.64
C ASN A 265 -7.26 7.20 26.46
N ALA A 266 -6.28 6.36 26.10
CA ALA A 266 -5.05 6.23 26.87
C ALA A 266 -4.31 7.58 26.98
N ALA A 267 -4.15 8.06 28.22
CA ALA A 267 -3.48 9.32 28.51
C ALA A 267 -1.97 9.28 28.21
N ASP A 268 -1.36 8.08 28.21
CA ASP A 268 0.06 7.85 27.93
C ASP A 268 0.32 7.22 26.55
N ALA A 269 -0.62 7.40 25.60
CA ALA A 269 -0.47 6.93 24.23
C ALA A 269 0.79 7.52 23.58
N ARG A 270 1.52 6.68 22.84
CA ARG A 270 2.77 7.06 22.16
C ARG A 270 2.60 7.01 20.66
N ASP A 271 2.91 8.11 20.01
CA ASP A 271 3.00 8.16 18.56
C ASP A 271 4.36 7.59 18.11
N GLU A 272 4.31 6.68 17.15
CA GLU A 272 5.46 6.07 16.51
C GLU A 272 5.31 6.25 14.99
N ARG A 273 6.44 6.31 14.29
CA ARG A 273 6.44 6.59 12.84
C ARG A 273 7.46 5.72 12.14
N ASN A 274 7.06 5.08 11.05
CA ASN A 274 8.00 4.59 10.05
C ASN A 274 8.11 5.59 8.91
N VAL A 275 9.33 5.85 8.45
CA VAL A 275 9.58 6.67 7.25
C VAL A 275 10.28 5.82 6.21
N ILE A 276 9.53 5.42 5.18
CA ILE A 276 10.04 4.64 4.05
C ILE A 276 10.80 5.59 3.12
N VAL A 277 12.10 5.36 2.94
CA VAL A 277 12.97 6.24 2.13
C VAL A 277 13.37 5.63 0.79
N SER A 278 13.17 4.31 0.64
CA SER A 278 13.48 3.54 -0.58
C SER A 278 12.62 2.27 -0.65
N GLY A 279 12.37 1.79 -1.88
CA GLY A 279 11.69 0.53 -2.21
C GLY A 279 10.25 0.70 -2.71
N PHE A 280 9.74 1.93 -2.74
CA PHE A 280 8.36 2.22 -3.12
C PHE A 280 8.23 2.89 -4.48
N ARG A 281 9.34 3.28 -5.12
CA ARG A 281 9.36 3.88 -6.45
C ARG A 281 9.64 2.84 -7.54
N PRO A 282 9.30 3.12 -8.81
CA PRO A 282 9.66 2.25 -9.92
C PRO A 282 11.18 1.99 -9.97
N ASN A 283 11.56 0.75 -10.27
CA ASN A 283 12.94 0.28 -10.44
C ASN A 283 13.82 0.29 -9.17
N GLU A 284 13.30 0.68 -8.00
CA GLU A 284 14.02 0.50 -6.74
C GLU A 284 14.04 -0.99 -6.38
N THR A 285 15.23 -1.54 -6.10
CA THR A 285 15.44 -2.94 -5.69
C THR A 285 15.81 -3.08 -4.22
N VAL A 286 15.98 -1.93 -3.54
CA VAL A 286 16.35 -1.83 -2.13
C VAL A 286 15.21 -1.18 -1.38
N ALA A 287 14.73 -1.84 -0.34
CA ALA A 287 13.81 -1.26 0.63
C ALA A 287 14.62 -0.75 1.82
N SER A 288 14.32 0.47 2.26
CA SER A 288 14.92 1.05 3.46
C SER A 288 13.94 1.99 4.14
N HIS A 289 13.89 1.93 5.46
CA HIS A 289 13.03 2.77 6.27
C HIS A 289 13.69 3.12 7.61
N LEU A 290 13.25 4.24 8.20
CA LEU A 290 13.52 4.59 9.58
C LEU A 290 12.35 4.21 10.46
N LEU A 291 12.60 3.54 11.57
CA LEU A 291 11.65 3.35 12.65
C LEU A 291 11.96 4.38 13.74
N VAL A 292 11.03 5.31 13.96
CA VAL A 292 11.13 6.41 14.92
C VAL A 292 10.22 6.08 16.10
N TRP A 293 10.81 5.68 17.21
CA TRP A 293 10.06 5.17 18.36
C TRP A 293 10.82 5.37 19.67
N ASN A 294 10.11 5.63 20.76
CA ASN A 294 10.67 5.70 22.12
C ASN A 294 11.97 6.53 22.27
N GLY A 295 12.10 7.67 21.59
CA GLY A 295 13.31 8.51 21.62
C GLY A 295 14.50 7.90 20.85
N ARG A 296 14.25 6.90 20.02
CA ARG A 296 15.22 6.20 19.18
C ARG A 296 14.86 6.30 17.71
N ILE A 297 15.88 6.21 16.88
CA ILE A 297 15.78 6.11 15.42
C ILE A 297 16.60 4.89 15.00
N ASP A 298 15.91 3.90 14.45
CA ASP A 298 16.52 2.69 13.90
C ASP A 298 16.44 2.72 12.39
N LEU A 299 17.52 2.35 11.70
CA LEU A 299 17.55 2.19 10.25
C LEU A 299 17.53 0.72 9.90
N PHE A 300 16.59 0.36 9.05
CA PHE A 300 16.51 -0.95 8.45
C PHE A 300 16.71 -0.87 6.93
N THR A 301 17.33 -1.90 6.36
CA THR A 301 17.51 -2.00 4.91
C THR A 301 17.63 -3.44 4.42
N THR A 302 17.18 -3.67 3.18
CA THR A 302 17.46 -4.90 2.41
C THR A 302 18.71 -4.77 1.53
N GLU A 303 19.39 -3.62 1.54
CA GLU A 303 20.61 -3.39 0.76
C GLU A 303 21.70 -4.40 1.15
N ARG A 304 22.24 -5.10 0.15
CA ARG A 304 23.36 -6.00 0.36
C ARG A 304 24.59 -5.17 0.69
N ARG A 305 25.29 -5.57 1.76
CA ARG A 305 26.55 -4.96 2.18
C ARG A 305 27.60 -5.18 1.08
N THR A 306 28.17 -4.09 0.58
CA THR A 306 29.15 -4.08 -0.52
C THR A 306 30.61 -4.08 -0.06
N ALA A 307 30.87 -3.77 1.21
CA ALA A 307 32.21 -3.61 1.77
C ALA A 307 32.33 -4.18 3.19
N ASP A 308 33.55 -4.34 3.70
CA ASP A 308 33.80 -4.91 5.02
C ASP A 308 33.38 -4.02 6.20
N ARG A 309 33.30 -4.62 7.40
CA ARG A 309 32.75 -4.00 8.61
C ARG A 309 33.51 -2.73 9.03
N PRO A 310 34.85 -2.64 8.87
CA PRO A 310 35.59 -1.42 9.19
C PRO A 310 35.25 -0.22 8.29
N GLN A 311 34.63 -0.45 7.13
CA GLN A 311 34.30 0.63 6.20
C GLN A 311 33.09 1.45 6.69
N PRO A 312 33.03 2.76 6.38
CA PRO A 312 31.90 3.60 6.75
C PRO A 312 30.56 3.07 6.23
N LEU A 313 29.47 3.35 6.94
CA LEU A 313 28.12 2.94 6.52
C LEU A 313 27.75 3.44 5.12
N SER A 314 28.17 4.65 4.76
CA SER A 314 27.92 5.20 3.42
C SER A 314 28.61 4.43 2.29
N VAL A 315 29.65 3.66 2.60
CA VAL A 315 30.30 2.74 1.64
C VAL A 315 29.58 1.39 1.65
N ARG A 316 29.22 0.89 2.84
CA ARG A 316 28.55 -0.42 3.02
C ARG A 316 27.13 -0.47 2.48
N PHE A 317 26.39 0.64 2.57
CA PHE A 317 24.96 0.78 2.26
C PHE A 317 24.70 2.14 1.58
N GLN A 318 25.29 2.32 0.40
CA GLN A 318 25.31 3.60 -0.30
C GLN A 318 23.90 4.13 -0.61
N VAL A 319 22.99 3.26 -1.06
CA VAL A 319 21.63 3.66 -1.45
C VAL A 319 20.84 4.10 -0.22
N SER A 320 20.83 3.25 0.81
CA SER A 320 20.05 3.46 2.02
C SER A 320 20.54 4.67 2.80
N ILE A 321 21.85 4.76 3.05
CA ILE A 321 22.43 5.89 3.79
C ILE A 321 22.28 7.20 3.02
N GLY A 322 22.42 7.17 1.70
CA GLY A 322 22.16 8.34 0.85
C GLY A 322 20.72 8.87 1.01
N ALA A 323 19.73 7.98 1.00
CA ALA A 323 18.33 8.34 1.18
C ALA A 323 18.02 8.86 2.60
N VAL A 324 18.53 8.18 3.62
CA VAL A 324 18.35 8.59 5.03
C VAL A 324 18.99 9.94 5.31
N ARG A 325 20.19 10.22 4.77
CA ARG A 325 20.84 11.53 4.92
C ARG A 325 19.98 12.65 4.35
N ARG A 326 19.41 12.46 3.15
CA ARG A 326 18.50 13.44 2.54
C ARG A 326 17.28 13.71 3.43
N LEU A 327 16.73 12.65 4.04
CA LEU A 327 15.59 12.76 4.95
C LEU A 327 15.95 13.48 6.26
N LEU A 328 17.06 13.15 6.90
CA LEU A 328 17.39 13.64 8.25
C LEU A 328 18.01 15.04 8.29
N ARG A 329 18.57 15.50 7.17
CA ARG A 329 19.23 16.82 7.10
C ARG A 329 18.31 18.00 7.42
N PRO A 330 17.07 18.10 6.88
CA PRO A 330 16.13 19.17 7.24
C PRO A 330 15.76 19.20 8.73
N PHE A 331 15.91 18.08 9.44
CA PHE A 331 15.66 17.97 10.87
C PHE A 331 16.92 18.22 11.72
N GLY A 332 18.10 18.35 11.09
CA GLY A 332 19.37 18.47 11.81
C GLY A 332 19.74 17.20 12.59
N LEU A 333 19.25 16.03 12.19
CA LEU A 333 19.49 14.74 12.85
C LEU A 333 20.56 13.89 12.15
N GLU A 334 21.00 14.29 10.95
CA GLU A 334 21.92 13.50 10.10
C GLU A 334 23.16 13.04 10.87
N ARG A 335 23.87 13.95 11.54
CA ARG A 335 25.11 13.65 12.27
C ARG A 335 24.88 12.73 13.48
N ASP A 336 23.84 13.01 14.26
CA ASP A 336 23.57 12.26 15.49
C ASP A 336 23.09 10.84 15.20
N VAL A 337 22.37 10.65 14.09
CA VAL A 337 21.92 9.33 13.66
C VAL A 337 23.02 8.60 12.89
N ILE A 338 23.53 9.16 11.79
CA ILE A 338 24.43 8.43 10.87
C ILE A 338 25.86 8.33 11.40
N ASP A 339 26.40 9.41 11.95
CA ASP A 339 27.83 9.46 12.30
C ASP A 339 28.09 9.05 13.76
N ARG A 340 27.09 9.21 14.64
CA ARG A 340 27.19 8.89 16.08
C ARG A 340 26.34 7.70 16.51
N GLY A 341 25.44 7.22 15.65
CA GLY A 341 24.64 6.05 15.96
C GLY A 341 25.48 4.78 16.07
N THR A 342 24.94 3.80 16.76
CA THR A 342 25.55 2.49 16.93
C THR A 342 25.25 1.62 15.72
N VAL A 343 26.30 1.18 15.03
CA VAL A 343 26.17 0.20 13.93
C VAL A 343 25.82 -1.16 14.52
N VAL A 344 24.69 -1.71 14.10
CA VAL A 344 24.23 -3.06 14.45
C VAL A 344 24.30 -3.93 13.19
N GLY A 345 24.83 -5.15 13.29
CA GLY A 345 25.01 -6.06 12.13
C GLY A 345 26.40 -6.06 11.46
#